data_AF-A0A8S1IWN3-F1
#
_entry.id   AF-A0A8S1IWN3-F1
#
_cell.length_a   1.000
_cell.length_b   1.000
_cell.length_c   1.000
_cell.angle_alpha   90.00
_cell.angle_beta   90.00
_cell.angle_gamma   90.00
#
_symmetry.space_group_name_H-M   'P 1'
#
loop_
_entity.id
_entity.type
_entity.pdbx_description
1 polymer ?
#
loop_
_entity_poly.entity_id
_entity_poly.type
_entity_poly.pdbx_seq_one_letter_code
_entity_poly.pdbx_strand_id
1 'polypeptide(L)'
;MRTWQSVPVCVSLAQASSRAGSPLFTPSLPRGERKMESPERQNSGHLQFFDAHCHLQDPRIVEEVSAVIEEAQSVGVDGFSVNGTSEADWDKVAQLEARFPDLVVPNYGLHPW
;
A
#
# COMPACT_ATOMS: atom_id res chain seq x y z
N MET A 1 -25.82 -2.45 27.89
CA MET A 1 -24.61 -1.62 27.75
C MET A 1 -23.42 -2.57 27.67
N ARG A 2 -22.96 -2.90 26.46
CA ARG A 2 -21.76 -3.72 26.25
C ARG A 2 -20.67 -2.77 25.75
N THR A 3 -19.56 -2.75 26.47
CA THR A 3 -18.42 -1.87 26.24
C THR A 3 -17.72 -2.27 24.95
N TRP A 4 -17.56 -1.31 24.04
CA TRP A 4 -16.71 -1.42 22.87
C TRP A 4 -15.26 -1.61 23.33
N GLN A 5 -14.74 -2.84 23.17
CA GLN A 5 -13.31 -3.07 23.29
C GLN A 5 -12.66 -2.59 22.00
N SER A 6 -11.64 -1.76 22.19
CA SER A 6 -10.85 -1.06 21.19
C SER A 6 -10.33 -2.00 20.11
N VAL A 7 -10.75 -1.81 18.86
CA VAL A 7 -10.10 -2.41 17.70
C VAL A 7 -8.84 -1.57 17.42
N PRO A 8 -7.64 -2.16 17.37
CA PRO A 8 -6.44 -1.41 17.06
C PRO A 8 -6.48 -0.96 15.60
N VAL A 9 -6.41 0.36 15.39
CA VAL A 9 -6.16 0.96 14.08
C VAL A 9 -4.85 0.39 13.55
N CYS A 10 -4.92 -0.32 12.43
CA CYS A 10 -3.78 -0.91 11.75
C CYS A 10 -2.98 0.21 11.09
N VAL A 11 -1.93 0.71 11.76
CA VAL A 11 -0.91 1.54 11.15
C VAL A 11 0.10 0.59 10.51
N SER A 12 0.02 0.39 9.20
CA SER A 12 1.01 -0.40 8.46
C SER A 12 2.34 0.37 8.41
N LEU A 13 3.32 -0.11 9.17
CA LEU A 13 4.69 0.41 9.14
C LEU A 13 5.49 -0.47 8.17
N ALA A 14 5.66 -0.02 6.94
CA ALA A 14 6.54 -0.67 5.97
C ALA A 14 8.00 -0.60 6.48
N GLN A 15 8.60 -1.74 6.79
CA GLN A 15 10.02 -1.84 7.16
C GLN A 15 10.88 -2.11 5.92
N ALA A 16 11.77 -1.19 5.60
CA ALA A 16 12.83 -1.39 4.61
C ALA A 16 13.99 -2.20 5.22
N SER A 17 14.37 -3.29 4.57
CA SER A 17 15.43 -4.22 4.99
C SER A 17 16.83 -3.66 4.69
N SER A 18 17.72 -3.63 5.69
CA SER A 18 19.12 -3.21 5.54
C SER A 18 20.04 -4.42 5.39
N ARG A 19 20.90 -4.41 4.34
CA ARG A 19 21.98 -5.38 4.16
C ARG A 19 23.29 -4.81 4.71
N ALA A 20 23.99 -5.64 5.47
CA ALA A 20 25.27 -5.38 6.11
C ALA A 20 26.45 -5.31 5.11
N GLY A 21 27.45 -4.49 5.46
CA GLY A 21 28.77 -4.50 4.82
C GLY A 21 29.72 -3.52 5.52
N SER A 22 30.63 -4.06 6.35
CA SER A 22 31.83 -3.35 6.82
C SER A 22 32.87 -3.30 5.69
N PRO A 23 33.71 -2.25 5.56
CA PRO A 23 35.00 -2.30 6.28
C PRO A 23 35.60 -0.94 6.74
N LEU A 24 36.37 -1.04 7.82
CA LEU A 24 37.68 -0.42 8.10
C LEU A 24 38.03 0.93 7.44
N PHE A 25 38.02 1.95 8.31
CA PHE A 25 38.80 3.19 8.39
C PHE A 25 39.93 3.45 7.36
N THR A 26 39.80 4.55 6.58
CA THR A 26 40.93 5.35 6.06
C THR A 26 40.62 6.85 6.21
N PRO A 27 41.62 7.72 6.45
CA PRO A 27 41.41 9.11 6.83
C PRO A 27 41.46 10.12 5.65
N SER A 28 40.59 11.12 5.75
CA SER A 28 40.69 12.53 5.30
C SER A 28 40.90 12.88 3.81
N LEU A 29 39.83 13.41 3.19
CA LEU A 29 39.84 14.42 2.12
C LEU A 29 38.70 15.43 2.36
N PRO A 30 38.79 16.68 1.87
CA PRO A 30 38.06 17.81 2.43
C PRO A 30 36.58 17.88 2.04
N ARG A 31 35.85 18.53 2.95
CA ARG A 31 34.49 19.09 2.89
C ARG A 31 33.92 19.23 1.46
N GLY A 32 33.09 18.26 1.09
CA GLY A 32 32.07 18.39 0.05
C GLY A 32 30.74 17.96 0.66
N GLU A 33 29.80 18.88 0.77
CA GLU A 33 28.46 18.64 1.28
C GLU A 33 27.79 17.60 0.38
N ARG A 34 27.69 16.35 0.85
CA ARG A 34 26.86 15.34 0.16
C ARG A 34 25.41 15.73 0.39
N LYS A 35 24.83 16.49 -0.55
CA LYS A 35 23.38 16.62 -0.66
C LYS A 35 22.83 15.20 -0.87
N MET A 36 22.24 14.63 0.17
CA MET A 36 21.49 13.39 0.09
C MET A 36 20.21 13.73 -0.66
N GLU A 37 20.29 13.74 -1.99
CA GLU A 37 19.14 13.91 -2.87
C GLU A 37 18.29 12.64 -2.71
N SER A 38 17.32 12.72 -1.80
CA SER A 38 16.17 11.81 -1.78
C SER A 38 15.56 11.78 -3.18
N PRO A 39 15.17 10.62 -3.74
CA PRO A 39 14.63 10.58 -5.09
C PRO A 39 13.35 11.41 -5.13
N GLU A 40 13.44 12.60 -5.73
CA GLU A 40 12.29 13.41 -6.07
C GLU A 40 11.43 12.59 -7.02
N ARG A 41 10.24 12.18 -6.58
CA ARG A 41 9.25 11.59 -7.47
C ARG A 41 8.94 12.65 -8.53
N GLN A 42 9.31 12.38 -9.77
CA GLN A 42 9.03 13.30 -10.87
C GLN A 42 7.52 13.43 -11.02
N ASN A 43 7.00 14.62 -10.72
CA ASN A 43 5.59 14.94 -10.85
C ASN A 43 5.26 15.16 -12.33
N SER A 44 5.14 14.06 -13.08
CA SER A 44 4.40 14.03 -14.35
C SER A 44 3.05 14.70 -14.06
N GLY A 45 2.63 15.70 -14.84
CA GLY A 45 1.44 16.52 -14.55
C GLY A 45 0.07 15.79 -14.57
N HIS A 46 0.05 14.50 -14.27
CA HIS A 46 -1.14 13.69 -14.04
C HIS A 46 -1.60 13.86 -12.59
N LEU A 47 -2.92 14.02 -12.42
CA LEU A 47 -3.54 13.99 -11.10
C LEU A 47 -3.39 12.57 -10.55
N GLN A 48 -2.83 12.45 -9.34
CA GLN A 48 -2.80 11.19 -8.61
C GLN A 48 -4.17 10.97 -7.96
N PHE A 49 -4.84 9.88 -8.34
CA PHE A 49 -6.10 9.46 -7.77
C PHE A 49 -5.88 8.30 -6.79
N PHE A 50 -6.71 8.26 -5.76
CA PHE A 50 -6.79 7.13 -4.85
C PHE A 50 -8.25 6.70 -4.78
N ASP A 51 -8.53 5.45 -5.12
CA ASP A 51 -9.87 4.90 -4.98
C ASP A 51 -10.16 4.67 -3.48
N ALA A 52 -10.95 5.55 -2.90
CA ALA A 52 -11.27 5.53 -1.49
C ALA A 52 -12.20 4.36 -1.09
N HIS A 53 -12.88 3.71 -2.05
CA HIS A 53 -13.82 2.65 -1.73
C HIS A 53 -14.06 1.72 -2.93
N CYS A 54 -13.47 0.53 -2.90
CA CYS A 54 -13.74 -0.52 -3.87
C CYS A 54 -13.85 -1.92 -3.22
N HIS A 55 -14.31 -2.89 -4.02
CA HIS A 55 -14.47 -4.30 -3.65
C HIS A 55 -13.82 -5.21 -4.71
N LEU A 56 -12.48 -5.16 -4.80
CA LEU A 56 -11.73 -5.93 -5.82
C LEU A 56 -11.83 -7.45 -5.62
N GLN A 57 -12.19 -7.92 -4.41
CA GLN A 57 -12.42 -9.33 -4.10
C GLN A 57 -13.77 -9.88 -4.60
N ASP A 58 -14.60 -9.05 -5.24
CA ASP A 58 -15.92 -9.43 -5.70
C ASP A 58 -15.85 -10.55 -6.76
N PRO A 59 -16.62 -11.64 -6.61
CA PRO A 59 -16.60 -12.78 -7.54
C PRO A 59 -16.85 -12.43 -9.00
N ARG A 60 -17.49 -11.30 -9.29
CA ARG A 60 -17.79 -10.85 -10.66
C ARG A 60 -16.54 -10.37 -11.41
N ILE A 61 -15.50 -9.92 -10.70
CA ILE A 61 -14.30 -9.30 -11.29
C ILE A 61 -12.98 -9.91 -10.81
N VAL A 62 -13.01 -10.80 -9.81
CA VAL A 62 -11.81 -11.30 -9.13
C VAL A 62 -10.75 -11.88 -10.07
N GLU A 63 -11.17 -12.51 -11.17
CA GLU A 63 -10.27 -13.10 -12.18
C GLU A 63 -9.56 -12.03 -13.03
N GLU A 64 -10.10 -10.82 -13.12
CA GLU A 64 -9.63 -9.72 -13.95
C GLU A 64 -8.92 -8.62 -13.14
N VAL A 65 -8.79 -8.76 -11.81
CA VAL A 65 -8.28 -7.72 -10.90
C VAL A 65 -6.91 -7.17 -11.32
N SER A 66 -6.00 -8.02 -11.80
CA SER A 66 -4.70 -7.54 -12.31
C SER A 66 -4.86 -6.56 -13.46
N ALA A 67 -5.70 -6.89 -14.43
CA ALA A 67 -5.94 -6.03 -15.59
C ALA A 67 -6.62 -4.72 -15.17
N VAL A 68 -7.58 -4.79 -14.24
CA VAL A 68 -8.26 -3.60 -13.69
C VAL A 68 -7.27 -2.66 -12.98
N ILE A 69 -6.38 -3.19 -12.14
CA ILE A 69 -5.37 -2.40 -11.44
C ILE A 69 -4.40 -1.77 -12.45
N GLU A 70 -3.92 -2.54 -13.43
CA GLU A 70 -3.00 -2.04 -14.46
C GLU A 70 -3.63 -0.91 -15.29
N GLU A 71 -4.89 -1.07 -15.70
CA GLU A 71 -5.63 -0.06 -16.45
C GLU A 71 -5.85 1.20 -15.60
N ALA A 72 -6.24 1.03 -14.34
CA ALA A 72 -6.44 2.13 -13.41
C ALA A 72 -5.15 2.92 -13.14
N GLN A 73 -4.00 2.25 -13.01
CA GLN A 73 -2.69 2.90 -12.92
C GLN A 73 -2.36 3.68 -14.19
N SER A 74 -2.70 3.15 -15.37
CA SER A 74 -2.43 3.83 -16.66
C SER A 74 -3.13 5.18 -16.80
N VAL A 75 -4.23 5.40 -16.06
CA VAL A 75 -4.99 6.65 -16.03
C VAL A 75 -4.75 7.49 -14.76
N GLY A 76 -3.82 7.08 -13.89
CA GLY A 76 -3.36 7.84 -12.72
C GLY A 76 -3.96 7.45 -11.37
N VAL A 77 -4.59 6.27 -11.24
CA VAL A 77 -4.99 5.72 -9.93
C VAL A 77 -3.80 5.01 -9.30
N ASP A 78 -3.29 5.59 -8.22
CA ASP A 78 -2.06 5.15 -7.55
C ASP A 78 -2.32 4.35 -6.26
N GLY A 79 -3.59 4.04 -5.95
CA GLY A 79 -3.94 3.17 -4.83
C GLY A 79 -5.44 2.93 -4.66
N PHE A 80 -5.75 1.91 -3.85
CA PHE A 80 -7.09 1.36 -3.66
C PHE A 80 -7.33 1.02 -2.19
N SER A 81 -8.41 1.54 -1.64
CA SER A 81 -8.98 1.11 -0.38
C SER A 81 -9.97 -0.02 -0.66
N VAL A 82 -9.56 -1.26 -0.37
CA VAL A 82 -10.36 -2.47 -0.63
C VAL A 82 -11.12 -2.84 0.64
N ASN A 83 -12.45 -2.89 0.56
CA ASN A 83 -13.32 -3.02 1.73
C ASN A 83 -13.93 -4.42 1.80
N GLY A 84 -13.64 -5.14 2.87
CA GLY A 84 -14.36 -6.37 3.23
C GLY A 84 -15.79 -6.05 3.69
N THR A 85 -16.73 -6.93 3.38
CA THR A 85 -18.13 -6.78 3.78
C THR A 85 -18.55 -7.72 4.92
N SER A 86 -17.83 -8.83 5.12
CA SER A 86 -18.14 -9.85 6.14
C SER A 86 -16.91 -10.70 6.45
N GLU A 87 -16.89 -11.45 7.55
CA GLU A 87 -15.76 -12.33 7.87
C GLU A 87 -15.40 -13.30 6.73
N ALA A 88 -16.38 -13.70 5.90
CA ALA A 88 -16.20 -14.63 4.81
C ALA A 88 -15.35 -14.09 3.63
N ASP A 89 -15.14 -12.78 3.52
CA ASP A 89 -14.35 -12.17 2.43
C ASP A 89 -13.01 -11.58 2.87
N TRP A 90 -12.74 -11.51 4.17
CA TRP A 90 -11.52 -10.92 4.70
C TRP A 90 -10.25 -11.62 4.21
N ASP A 91 -10.25 -12.95 4.12
CA ASP A 91 -9.09 -13.70 3.61
C ASP A 91 -8.77 -13.32 2.14
N LYS A 92 -9.79 -12.98 1.34
CA LYS A 92 -9.59 -12.54 -0.04
C LYS A 92 -9.04 -11.12 -0.10
N VAL A 93 -9.53 -10.23 0.78
CA VAL A 93 -9.00 -8.86 0.93
C VAL A 93 -7.52 -8.90 1.36
N ALA A 94 -7.17 -9.77 2.30
CA ALA A 94 -5.78 -9.99 2.73
C ALA A 94 -4.90 -10.52 1.59
N GLN A 95 -5.40 -11.46 0.78
CA GLN A 95 -4.68 -11.96 -0.39
C GLN A 95 -4.43 -10.88 -1.46
N LEU A 96 -5.34 -9.92 -1.60
CA LEU A 96 -5.15 -8.79 -2.50
C LEU A 96 -4.06 -7.83 -2.02
N GLU A 97 -4.01 -7.51 -0.73
CA GLU A 97 -2.90 -6.74 -0.16
C GLU A 97 -1.57 -7.47 -0.34
N ALA A 98 -1.53 -8.78 -0.06
CA ALA A 98 -0.32 -9.57 -0.25
C ALA A 98 0.16 -9.62 -1.72
N ARG A 99 -0.77 -9.56 -2.68
CA ARG A 99 -0.46 -9.53 -4.13
C ARG A 99 -0.04 -8.14 -4.61
N PHE A 100 -0.58 -7.07 -4.03
CA PHE A 100 -0.34 -5.67 -4.43
C PHE A 100 -0.04 -4.76 -3.22
N PRO A 101 1.06 -5.02 -2.47
CA PRO A 101 1.29 -4.40 -1.17
C PRO A 101 1.51 -2.87 -1.21
N ASP A 102 1.93 -2.34 -2.36
CA ASP A 102 2.16 -0.90 -2.54
C ASP A 102 0.91 -0.15 -3.05
N LEU A 103 -0.15 -0.85 -3.44
CA LEU A 103 -1.35 -0.28 -4.07
C LEU A 103 -2.63 -0.51 -3.27
N VAL A 104 -2.72 -1.63 -2.54
CA VAL A 104 -3.94 -2.03 -1.85
C VAL A 104 -3.82 -1.77 -0.36
N VAL A 105 -4.76 -0.98 0.16
CA VAL A 105 -5.01 -0.82 1.60
C VAL A 105 -6.22 -1.68 1.98
N PRO A 106 -6.04 -2.73 2.80
CA PRO A 106 -7.14 -3.61 3.18
C PRO A 106 -7.94 -3.01 4.34
N ASN A 107 -9.27 -3.06 4.24
CA ASN A 107 -10.18 -2.66 5.31
C ASN A 107 -11.09 -3.83 5.67
N TYR A 108 -11.17 -4.15 6.95
CA TYR A 108 -12.01 -5.24 7.46
C TYR A 108 -13.15 -4.65 8.27
N GLY A 109 -14.38 -5.00 7.89
CA GLY A 109 -15.58 -4.52 8.55
C GLY A 109 -16.78 -5.41 8.24
N LEU A 110 -17.84 -5.18 9.01
CA LEU A 110 -19.15 -5.77 8.77
C LEU A 110 -20.01 -4.73 8.07
N HIS A 111 -20.47 -5.05 6.86
CA HIS A 111 -21.40 -4.22 6.13
C HIS A 111 -22.82 -4.43 6.68
N PRO A 112 -23.62 -3.36 6.91
CA PRO A 112 -24.94 -3.46 7.55
C PRO A 112 -26.06 -3.98 6.62
N TRP A 113 -25.72 -4.66 5.52
CA TRP A 113 -26.70 -5.02 4.50
C TRP A 113 -27.79 -5.96 5.03
#